data_AF-A0ABC8BL29-F1
#
_entry.id   AF-A0ABC8BL29-F1
#
_cell.length_a   1.000
_cell.length_b   1.000
_cell.length_c   1.000
_cell.angle_alpha   90.00
_cell.angle_beta   90.00
_cell.angle_gamma   90.00
#
_symmetry.space_group_name_H-M   'P 1'
#
loop_
_entity.id
_entity.type
_entity.pdbx_description
1 polymer ?
#
loop_
_entity_poly.entity_id
_entity_poly.type
_entity_poly.pdbx_seq_one_letter_code
_entity_poly.pdbx_strand_id
1 'polypeptide(L)'
;MENWRTHAACREEDPDLFFPIGTSGPAVVQAEEAKAVCRTCPVQAQCLEWALENGQDSGVWGGLAEDERRALKRRSRRRARNTAS
;
A
#
# COMPACT_ATOMS: atom_id res chain seq x y z
N MET A 1 17.36 13.50 7.85
CA MET A 1 16.58 12.35 7.35
C MET A 1 15.30 12.34 8.16
N GLU A 2 14.26 13.00 7.65
CA GLU A 2 12.98 13.15 8.35
C GLU A 2 12.32 11.77 8.43
N ASN A 3 12.01 11.31 9.65
CA ASN A 3 11.42 9.99 9.82
C ASN A 3 9.92 10.08 9.57
N TRP A 4 9.51 10.18 8.30
CA TRP A 4 8.11 10.30 7.89
C TRP A 4 7.19 9.26 8.54
N ARG A 5 7.72 8.09 8.90
CA ARG A 5 6.98 7.05 9.62
C ARG A 5 6.41 7.55 10.95
N THR A 6 7.00 8.53 11.61
CA THR A 6 6.46 9.10 12.86
C THR A 6 5.18 9.89 12.65
N HIS A 7 4.92 10.36 11.43
CA HIS A 7 3.71 11.08 11.04
C HIS A 7 2.65 10.17 10.39
N ALA A 8 2.87 8.84 10.41
CA ALA A 8 1.93 7.89 9.83
C ALA A 8 0.72 7.70 10.74
N ALA A 9 -0.48 7.99 10.22
CA ALA A 9 -1.75 7.83 10.94
C ALA A 9 -2.01 6.38 11.37
N CYS A 10 -1.52 5.39 10.61
CA CYS A 10 -1.66 3.97 10.94
C CYS A 10 -1.01 3.54 12.27
N ARG A 11 -0.19 4.41 12.90
CA ARG A 11 0.40 4.14 14.21
C ARG A 11 -0.60 4.19 15.36
N GLU A 12 -1.72 4.88 15.16
CA GLU A 12 -2.79 5.00 16.15
C GLU A 12 -3.84 3.89 16.01
N GLU A 13 -3.69 3.04 14.99
CA GLU A 13 -4.61 1.97 14.63
C GLU A 13 -4.00 0.59 14.95
N ASP A 14 -4.84 -0.45 14.92
CA ASP A 14 -4.39 -1.83 15.09
C ASP A 14 -3.50 -2.28 13.90
N PRO A 15 -2.27 -2.77 14.14
CA PRO A 15 -1.43 -3.31 13.08
C PRO A 15 -2.09 -4.42 12.25
N ASP A 16 -2.93 -5.28 12.86
CA ASP A 16 -3.57 -6.40 12.17
C ASP A 16 -4.55 -5.93 11.09
N LEU A 17 -5.09 -4.71 11.22
CA LEU A 17 -5.92 -4.06 10.20
C LEU A 17 -5.20 -3.96 8.84
N PHE A 18 -3.88 -3.74 8.87
CA PHE A 18 -3.08 -3.54 7.66
C PHE A 18 -2.56 -4.85 7.07
N PHE A 19 -2.77 -6.00 7.72
CA PHE A 19 -2.33 -7.31 7.25
C PHE A 19 -3.50 -8.31 7.14
N PRO A 20 -4.45 -8.07 6.23
CA PRO A 20 -5.57 -8.97 6.04
C PRO A 20 -5.15 -10.36 5.57
N ILE A 21 -5.75 -11.39 6.19
CA ILE A 21 -5.48 -12.79 5.86
C ILE A 21 -6.49 -13.26 4.81
N GLY A 22 -6.00 -13.46 3.59
CA GLY A 22 -6.80 -13.89 2.44
C GLY A 22 -7.23 -12.73 1.54
N THR A 23 -8.02 -13.04 0.51
CA THR A 23 -8.42 -12.08 -0.54
C THR A 23 -9.94 -12.01 -0.75
N SER A 24 -10.71 -12.63 0.15
CA SER A 24 -12.17 -12.74 0.02
C SER A 24 -12.89 -12.43 1.33
N GLY A 25 -14.16 -12.04 1.22
CA GLY A 25 -15.05 -11.81 2.36
C GLY A 25 -14.46 -10.81 3.38
N PRO A 26 -14.23 -11.22 4.64
CA PRO A 26 -13.72 -10.34 5.70
C PRO A 26 -12.42 -9.61 5.35
N ALA A 27 -11.52 -10.27 4.61
CA ALA A 27 -10.23 -9.68 4.23
C ALA A 27 -10.38 -8.45 3.32
N VAL A 28 -11.41 -8.44 2.46
CA VAL A 28 -11.70 -7.29 1.59
C VAL A 28 -12.19 -6.10 2.41
N VAL A 29 -13.08 -6.37 3.38
CA VAL A 29 -13.60 -5.32 4.28
C VAL A 29 -12.46 -4.72 5.10
N GLN A 30 -11.63 -5.56 5.70
CA GLN A 30 -10.46 -5.13 6.48
C GLN A 30 -9.47 -4.32 5.63
N ALA A 31 -9.22 -4.74 4.39
CA ALA A 31 -8.39 -3.98 3.47
C ALA A 31 -8.98 -2.59 3.14
N GLU A 32 -10.30 -2.48 2.95
CA GLU A 32 -10.96 -1.20 2.69
C GLU A 32 -10.93 -0.26 3.91
N GLU A 33 -11.03 -0.79 5.13
CA GLU A 33 -10.85 -0.04 6.37
C GLU A 33 -9.41 0.48 6.50
N ALA A 34 -8.42 -0.37 6.28
CA ALA A 34 -7.01 0.04 6.26
C ALA A 34 -6.74 1.12 5.20
N LYS A 35 -7.37 1.02 4.02
CA LYS A 35 -7.29 2.06 2.98
C LYS A 35 -7.95 3.36 3.43
N ALA A 36 -9.03 3.31 4.20
CA ALA A 36 -9.69 4.50 4.73
C ALA A 36 -8.75 5.31 5.63
N VAL A 37 -8.02 4.62 6.52
CA VAL A 37 -6.95 5.25 7.33
C VAL A 37 -5.89 5.84 6.41
N CYS A 38 -5.40 5.07 5.44
CA CYS A 38 -4.36 5.54 4.52
C CYS A 38 -4.77 6.80 3.72
N ARG A 39 -6.06 6.97 3.37
CA ARG A 39 -6.57 8.14 2.62
C ARG A 39 -6.44 9.46 3.39
N THR A 40 -6.38 9.40 4.73
CA THR A 40 -6.23 10.58 5.59
C THR A 40 -4.79 10.78 6.07
N CYS A 41 -3.89 9.85 5.75
CA CYS A 41 -2.52 9.84 6.23
C CYS A 41 -1.64 10.86 5.48
N PRO A 42 -0.95 11.78 6.17
CA PRO A 42 -0.15 12.84 5.52
C PRO A 42 1.08 12.30 4.77
N VAL A 43 1.52 11.08 5.11
CA VAL A 43 2.71 10.44 4.53
C VAL A 43 2.36 9.31 3.56
N GLN A 44 1.12 9.30 3.04
CA GLN A 44 0.64 8.27 2.10
C GLN A 44 1.58 8.09 0.90
N ALA A 45 1.99 9.19 0.26
CA ALA A 45 2.85 9.15 -0.93
C ALA A 45 4.24 8.55 -0.65
N GLN A 46 4.90 9.00 0.43
CA GLN A 46 6.21 8.49 0.84
C GLN A 46 6.14 7.01 1.27
N CYS A 47 5.04 6.63 1.93
CA CYS A 47 4.77 5.23 2.28
C CYS A 47 4.62 4.34 1.04
N LEU A 48 3.88 4.80 0.04
CA LEU A 48 3.71 4.06 -1.21
C LEU A 48 5.03 3.91 -1.98
N GLU A 49 5.79 4.99 -2.10
CA GLU A 49 7.09 4.99 -2.77
C GLU A 49 8.03 3.98 -2.11
N TRP A 50 8.19 4.07 -0.78
CA TRP A 50 9.02 3.15 -0.02
C TRP A 50 8.58 1.69 -0.20
N ALA A 51 7.26 1.42 -0.16
CA ALA A 51 6.73 0.07 -0.34
C ALA A 51 7.01 -0.48 -1.75
N LEU A 52 6.95 0.36 -2.79
CA LEU A 52 7.25 -0.04 -4.16
C LEU A 52 8.75 -0.32 -4.36
N GLU A 53 9.62 0.53 -3.80
CA GLU A 53 11.09 0.39 -3.87
C GLU A 53 11.59 -0.85 -3.12
N ASN A 54 11.06 -1.08 -1.92
CA ASN A 54 11.45 -2.21 -1.07
C ASN A 54 10.73 -3.50 -1.46
N GLY A 55 9.82 -3.43 -2.44
CA GLY A 55 9.11 -4.59 -2.96
C GLY A 55 8.17 -5.21 -1.95
N GLN A 56 7.57 -4.41 -1.06
CA GLN A 56 6.75 -4.93 0.02
C GLN A 56 5.43 -5.50 -0.52
N ASP A 57 5.30 -6.82 -0.41
CA ASP A 57 4.28 -7.61 -1.07
C ASP A 57 3.08 -7.88 -0.17
N SER A 58 3.27 -7.92 1.14
CA SER A 58 2.20 -8.25 2.08
C SER A 58 1.53 -7.00 2.67
N GLY A 59 0.22 -7.06 2.90
CA GLY A 59 -0.54 -6.00 3.60
C GLY A 59 -0.87 -4.75 2.79
N VAL A 60 -1.44 -3.74 3.46
CA VAL A 60 -1.88 -2.45 2.90
C VAL A 60 -0.82 -1.38 3.14
N TRP A 61 -0.34 -0.75 2.06
CA TRP A 61 0.72 0.26 2.09
C TRP A 61 0.35 1.43 1.20
N GLY A 62 0.47 2.65 1.73
CA GLY A 62 0.19 3.88 0.97
C GLY A 62 -1.20 3.94 0.35
N GLY A 63 -2.19 3.26 0.97
CA GLY A 63 -3.56 3.19 0.45
C GLY A 63 -3.80 2.15 -0.65
N LEU A 64 -2.85 1.25 -0.89
CA LEU A 64 -3.01 0.13 -1.83
C LEU A 64 -2.86 -1.20 -1.09
N ALA A 65 -3.72 -2.16 -1.39
CA ALA A 65 -3.55 -3.55 -0.99
C ALA A 65 -2.48 -4.26 -1.84
N GLU A 66 -2.05 -5.44 -1.42
CA GLU A 66 -1.09 -6.30 -2.15
C GLU A 66 -1.44 -6.42 -3.64
N ASP A 67 -2.68 -6.81 -3.94
CA ASP A 67 -3.13 -7.08 -5.31
C ASP A 67 -3.08 -5.84 -6.20
N GLU A 68 -3.44 -4.69 -5.63
CA GLU A 68 -3.41 -3.39 -6.31
C GLU A 68 -1.97 -2.93 -6.57
N ARG A 69 -1.06 -3.06 -5.58
CA ARG A 69 0.37 -2.77 -5.78
C ARG A 69 0.97 -3.68 -6.84
N ARG A 70 0.63 -4.97 -6.82
CA ARG A 70 1.09 -5.94 -7.83
C ARG A 70 0.56 -5.59 -9.22
N ALA A 71 -0.69 -5.17 -9.34
CA ALA A 71 -1.28 -4.69 -10.59
C ALA A 71 -0.60 -3.42 -11.11
N LEU A 72 -0.30 -2.46 -10.23
CA LEU A 72 0.41 -1.22 -10.56
C LEU A 72 1.81 -1.52 -11.10
N LYS A 73 2.57 -2.39 -10.43
CA LYS A 73 3.91 -2.83 -10.85
C LYS A 73 3.87 -3.51 -12.23
N ARG A 74 2.87 -4.35 -12.51
CA ARG A 74 2.67 -4.96 -13.84
C ARG A 74 2.38 -3.93 -14.93
N ARG A 75 1.51 -2.94 -14.65
CA ARG A 75 1.19 -1.86 -15.60
C ARG A 75 2.41 -0.99 -15.90
N SER A 76 3.18 -0.61 -14.88
CA SER A 76 4.42 0.18 -15.04
C SER A 76 5.43 -0.56 -15.93
N ARG A 77 5.66 -1.85 -15.67
CA ARG A 77 6.54 -2.69 -16.52
C ARG A 77 6.08 -2.77 -17.97
N ARG A 78 4.77 -2.89 -18.21
CA ARG A 78 4.21 -2.91 -19.57
C ARG A 78 4.40 -1.57 -20.29
N ARG A 79 4.24 -0.45 -19.58
CA ARG A 79 4.48 0.89 -20.13
C ARG A 79 5.95 1.08 -20.50
N ALA A 80 6.87 0.73 -19.61
CA ALA A 80 8.31 0.80 -19.88
C ALA A 80 8.71 -0.03 -21.11
N ARG A 81 8.15 -1.23 -21.27
CA ARG A 81 8.36 -2.06 -22.47
C ARG A 81 7.83 -1.42 -23.75
N ASN A 82 6.67 -0.77 -23.72
CA ASN A 82 6.10 -0.11 -24.89
C ASN A 82 6.85 1.17 -25.30
N THR A 83 7.52 1.86 -24.38
CA THR A 83 8.31 3.06 -24.70
C THR A 83 9.70 2.74 -25.25
N ALA A 84 10.17 1.50 -25.05
CA ALA A 84 11.45 1.01 -25.56
C ALA A 84 11.35 0.30 -26.92
N SER A 85 10.22 0.44 -27.63
CA SER A 85 9.98 -0.10 -28.99
C SER A 85 9.71 1.03 -29.98
#